data_AF-A0A1N7GE13-F1
#
_entry.id   AF-A0A1N7GE13-F1
#
_cell.length_a   1.000
_cell.length_b   1.000
_cell.length_c   1.000
_cell.angle_alpha   90.00
_cell.angle_beta   90.00
_cell.angle_gamma   90.00
#
_symmetry.space_group_name_H-M   'P 1'
#
loop_
_entity.id
_entity.type
_entity.pdbx_description
1 polymer ?
#
loop_
_entity_poly.entity_id
_entity_poly.type
_entity_poly.pdbx_seq_one_letter_code
_entity_poly.pdbx_strand_id
1 'polypeptide(L)'
;MRADSGLKNPVVIHIFVQIGVFLALLAATLLVAQSLELNVVATIAATVLPATVIILISVGYSMATLKQRSRRASVVANNPGATVVSAEWNSGVLAPFLQNATSTHSSYRGFGVELAADKDGVSIWRSHTKGGALLLGKLSWSQIDSVESGTVKAMIGSKVAPTVKIQVRPGANSPFADEIELIVRRMPIEEALSALQPPSR
;
A
#
# COMPACT_ATOMS: atom_id res chain seq x y z
N MET A 1 -23.94 5.43 -16.87
CA MET A 1 -22.99 4.81 -15.92
C MET A 1 -23.78 4.01 -14.89
N ARG A 2 -23.83 2.67 -15.01
CA ARG A 2 -24.36 1.81 -13.95
C ARG A 2 -23.25 1.61 -12.93
N ALA A 3 -23.51 1.89 -11.66
CA ALA A 3 -22.64 1.48 -10.58
C ALA A 3 -22.61 -0.06 -10.58
N ASP A 4 -21.46 -0.65 -10.92
CA ASP A 4 -21.28 -2.09 -10.76
C ASP A 4 -21.56 -2.45 -9.30
N SER A 5 -22.51 -3.36 -9.10
CA SER A 5 -22.94 -3.83 -7.79
C SER A 5 -21.72 -4.31 -7.00
N GLY A 6 -21.39 -3.63 -5.89
CA GLY A 6 -20.22 -3.89 -5.04
C GLY A 6 -20.12 -5.33 -4.49
N LEU A 7 -21.17 -6.14 -4.67
CA LEU A 7 -21.24 -7.57 -4.37
C LEU A 7 -20.33 -8.46 -5.24
N LYS A 8 -19.81 -7.99 -6.38
CA LYS A 8 -18.88 -8.80 -7.20
C LYS A 8 -17.42 -8.77 -6.71
N ASN A 9 -17.11 -7.96 -5.70
CA ASN A 9 -15.76 -7.90 -5.15
C ASN A 9 -15.56 -9.04 -4.12
N PRO A 10 -14.67 -10.02 -4.36
CA PRO A 10 -14.48 -11.17 -3.47
C PRO A 10 -14.07 -10.75 -2.05
N VAL A 11 -13.44 -9.59 -1.91
CA VAL A 11 -13.07 -9.02 -0.61
C VAL A 11 -14.31 -8.56 0.16
N VAL A 12 -15.28 -7.95 -0.52
CA VAL A 12 -16.53 -7.48 0.08
C VAL A 12 -17.38 -8.67 0.52
N ILE A 13 -17.49 -9.71 -0.33
CA ILE A 13 -18.15 -10.97 0.04
C ILE A 13 -17.48 -11.58 1.28
N HIS A 14 -16.15 -11.65 1.31
CA HIS A 14 -15.42 -12.21 2.45
C HIS A 14 -15.66 -11.43 3.76
N ILE A 15 -15.72 -10.09 3.70
CA ILE A 15 -16.07 -9.25 4.85
C ILE A 15 -17.49 -9.57 5.34
N PHE A 16 -18.48 -9.65 4.43
CA PHE A 16 -19.85 -9.99 4.81
C PHE A 16 -19.98 -11.38 5.43
N VAL A 17 -19.24 -12.37 4.90
CA VAL A 17 -19.17 -13.72 5.48
C VAL A 17 -18.58 -13.67 6.89
N GLN A 18 -17.47 -12.95 7.09
CA GLN A 18 -16.84 -12.80 8.42
C GLN A 18 -17.78 -12.13 9.43
N ILE A 19 -18.50 -11.09 9.02
CA ILE A 19 -19.51 -10.42 9.86
C ILE A 19 -20.66 -11.38 10.18
N GLY A 20 -21.16 -12.13 9.19
CA GLY A 20 -22.23 -13.11 9.38
C GLY A 20 -21.84 -14.22 10.37
N VAL A 21 -20.63 -14.78 10.23
CA VAL A 21 -20.08 -15.79 11.15
C VAL A 21 -19.93 -15.21 12.56
N PHE A 22 -19.45 -13.97 12.69
CA PHE A 22 -19.35 -13.30 13.97
C PHE A 22 -20.70 -13.13 14.66
N LEU A 23 -21.70 -12.62 13.93
CA LEU A 23 -23.04 -12.41 14.46
C LEU A 23 -23.71 -13.74 14.85
N ALA A 24 -23.50 -14.80 14.07
CA ALA A 24 -24.02 -16.13 14.40
C ALA A 24 -23.36 -16.70 15.67
N LEU A 25 -22.03 -16.56 15.82
CA LEU A 25 -21.31 -16.93 17.04
C LEU A 25 -21.75 -16.10 18.25
N LEU A 26 -21.94 -14.79 18.08
CA LEU A 26 -22.41 -13.89 19.12
C LEU A 26 -23.84 -14.22 19.57
N ALA A 27 -24.75 -14.51 18.62
CA ALA A 27 -26.12 -14.90 18.91
C ALA A 27 -26.19 -16.26 19.62
N ALA A 28 -25.42 -17.25 19.15
CA ALA A 28 -25.31 -18.55 19.82
C ALA A 28 -24.77 -18.40 21.25
N THR A 29 -23.80 -17.52 21.47
CA THR A 29 -23.24 -17.28 22.81
C THR A 29 -24.16 -16.49 23.71
N LEU A 30 -24.95 -15.54 23.21
CA LEU A 30 -25.99 -14.85 24.00
C LEU A 30 -27.11 -15.80 24.43
N LEU A 31 -27.54 -16.71 23.55
CA LEU A 31 -28.54 -17.74 23.87
C LEU A 31 -28.02 -18.72 24.94
N VAL A 32 -26.74 -19.07 24.90
CA VAL A 32 -26.10 -19.94 25.90
C VAL A 32 -25.85 -19.18 27.22
N ALA A 33 -25.45 -17.91 27.18
CA ALA A 33 -25.19 -17.09 28.36
C ALA A 33 -26.45 -16.78 29.19
N GLN A 34 -27.63 -16.74 28.57
CA GLN A 34 -28.91 -16.63 29.28
C GLN A 34 -29.21 -17.83 30.19
N SER A 35 -28.49 -18.94 30.02
CA SER A 35 -28.77 -20.17 30.75
C SER A 35 -27.86 -20.47 31.94
N LEU A 36 -26.66 -19.86 32.11
CA LEU A 36 -25.63 -20.59 32.87
C LEU A 36 -24.55 -19.81 33.66
N GLU A 37 -24.06 -20.56 34.65
CA GLU A 37 -22.93 -20.43 35.56
C GLU A 37 -21.60 -19.91 34.95
N LEU A 38 -20.71 -19.43 35.83
CA LEU A 38 -19.43 -18.76 35.55
C LEU A 38 -18.53 -19.48 34.53
N ASN A 39 -18.54 -20.83 34.50
CA ASN A 39 -17.72 -21.65 33.61
C ASN A 39 -18.10 -21.50 32.12
N VAL A 40 -19.37 -21.24 31.84
CA VAL A 40 -19.87 -21.03 30.48
C VAL A 40 -19.46 -19.66 29.97
N VAL A 41 -19.53 -18.63 30.81
CA VAL A 41 -19.05 -17.27 30.50
C VAL A 41 -17.55 -17.27 30.18
N ALA A 42 -16.74 -18.01 30.95
CA ALA A 42 -15.31 -18.14 30.69
C ALA A 42 -15.01 -18.82 29.34
N THR A 43 -15.74 -19.88 29.00
CA THR A 43 -15.60 -20.60 27.72
C THR A 43 -15.98 -19.71 26.52
N ILE A 44 -17.03 -18.88 26.69
CA ILE A 44 -17.48 -17.92 25.69
C ILE A 44 -16.43 -16.81 25.48
N ALA A 45 -15.91 -16.24 26.57
CA ALA A 45 -14.86 -15.22 26.47
C ALA A 45 -13.61 -15.76 25.77
N ALA A 46 -13.21 -17.00 26.07
CA ALA A 46 -12.05 -17.65 25.48
C ALA A 46 -12.19 -17.94 23.97
N THR A 47 -13.42 -18.04 23.44
CA THR A 47 -13.66 -18.33 22.01
C THR A 47 -14.00 -17.08 21.20
N VAL A 48 -14.81 -16.17 21.75
CA VAL A 48 -15.26 -14.96 21.06
C VAL A 48 -14.13 -13.93 20.93
N LEU A 49 -13.28 -13.75 21.96
CA LEU A 49 -12.19 -12.78 21.91
C LEU A 49 -11.17 -13.08 20.79
N PRO A 50 -10.62 -14.31 20.68
CA PRO A 50 -9.71 -14.63 19.58
C PRO A 50 -10.37 -14.50 18.20
N ALA A 51 -11.62 -14.96 18.05
CA ALA A 51 -12.35 -14.85 16.79
C ALA A 51 -12.52 -13.38 16.38
N THR A 52 -12.87 -12.50 17.32
CA THR A 52 -12.99 -11.05 17.08
C THR A 52 -11.67 -10.46 16.60
N VAL A 53 -10.56 -10.82 17.25
CA VAL A 53 -9.22 -10.33 16.85
C VAL A 53 -8.86 -10.78 15.44
N ILE A 54 -9.12 -12.04 15.08
CA ILE A 54 -8.87 -12.57 13.73
C ILE A 54 -9.71 -11.83 12.69
N ILE A 55 -10.98 -11.57 12.98
CA ILE A 55 -11.88 -10.81 12.08
C ILE A 55 -11.34 -9.39 11.89
N LEU A 56 -10.98 -8.69 12.96
CA LEU A 56 -10.46 -7.32 12.88
C LEU A 56 -9.17 -7.25 12.05
N ILE A 57 -8.26 -8.20 12.23
CA ILE A 57 -7.02 -8.30 11.43
C ILE A 57 -7.36 -8.56 9.95
N SER A 58 -8.29 -9.47 9.67
CA SER A 58 -8.71 -9.83 8.32
C SER A 58 -9.40 -8.68 7.59
N VAL A 59 -10.27 -7.94 8.28
CA VAL A 59 -10.93 -6.73 7.76
C VAL A 59 -9.89 -5.64 7.50
N GLY A 60 -8.96 -5.43 8.43
CA GLY A 60 -7.87 -4.47 8.27
C GLY A 60 -7.00 -4.76 7.02
N TYR A 61 -6.61 -6.03 6.84
CA TYR A 61 -5.84 -6.47 5.67
C TYR A 61 -6.63 -6.28 4.36
N SER A 62 -7.92 -6.60 4.39
CA SER A 62 -8.84 -6.44 3.27
C SER A 62 -9.00 -4.98 2.85
N MET A 63 -9.25 -4.09 3.82
CA MET A 63 -9.34 -2.65 3.59
C MET A 63 -8.04 -2.07 3.03
N ALA A 64 -6.88 -2.49 3.56
CA ALA A 64 -5.58 -2.05 3.05
C ALA A 64 -5.38 -2.46 1.58
N THR A 65 -5.78 -3.68 1.22
CA THR A 65 -5.70 -4.19 -0.14
C THR A 65 -6.63 -3.45 -1.09
N LEU A 66 -7.87 -3.15 -0.67
CA LEU A 66 -8.81 -2.37 -1.47
C LEU A 66 -8.33 -0.95 -1.71
N LYS A 67 -7.82 -0.28 -0.66
CA LYS A 67 -7.26 1.08 -0.77
C LYS A 67 -6.13 1.13 -1.79
N GLN A 68 -5.26 0.12 -1.78
CA GLN A 68 -4.18 0.03 -2.76
C GLN A 68 -4.66 -0.24 -4.18
N ARG A 69 -5.61 -1.16 -4.38
CA ARG A 69 -6.18 -1.44 -5.71
C ARG A 69 -6.81 -0.19 -6.30
N SER A 70 -7.58 0.54 -5.50
CA SER A 70 -8.20 1.81 -5.90
C SER A 70 -7.14 2.85 -6.28
N ARG A 71 -6.07 2.99 -5.49
CA ARG A 71 -4.93 3.87 -5.81
C ARG A 71 -4.29 3.50 -7.13
N ARG A 72 -3.90 2.23 -7.32
CA ARG A 72 -3.26 1.77 -8.55
C ARG A 72 -4.17 2.00 -9.76
N ALA A 73 -5.47 1.71 -9.63
CA ALA A 73 -6.44 1.99 -10.69
C ALA A 73 -6.52 3.48 -11.03
N SER A 74 -6.51 4.37 -10.03
CA SER A 74 -6.48 5.82 -10.25
C SER A 74 -5.18 6.26 -10.95
N VAL A 75 -4.03 5.71 -10.58
CA VAL A 75 -2.75 6.04 -11.22
C VAL A 75 -2.70 5.54 -12.67
N VAL A 76 -3.17 4.31 -12.93
CA VAL A 76 -3.28 3.76 -14.29
C VAL A 76 -4.25 4.59 -15.14
N ALA A 77 -5.39 4.99 -14.60
CA ALA A 77 -6.35 5.82 -15.31
C ALA A 77 -5.78 7.21 -15.69
N ASN A 78 -4.92 7.78 -14.83
CA ASN A 78 -4.25 9.05 -15.08
C ASN A 78 -3.02 8.92 -15.99
N ASN A 79 -2.49 7.72 -16.21
CA ASN A 79 -1.27 7.47 -16.98
C ASN A 79 -1.50 6.28 -17.95
N PRO A 80 -2.33 6.45 -18.99
CA PRO A 80 -2.63 5.36 -19.93
C PRO A 80 -1.37 4.93 -20.68
N GLY A 81 -1.10 3.62 -20.68
CA GLY A 81 0.09 3.04 -21.31
C GLY A 81 1.37 3.11 -20.48
N ALA A 82 1.33 3.72 -19.29
CA ALA A 82 2.47 3.72 -18.37
C ALA A 82 2.59 2.39 -17.63
N THR A 83 3.82 1.95 -17.38
CA THR A 83 4.09 0.83 -16.49
C THR A 83 4.04 1.32 -15.05
N VAL A 84 3.17 0.71 -14.23
CA VAL A 84 2.96 1.14 -12.84
C VAL A 84 3.55 0.14 -11.85
N VAL A 85 4.53 0.60 -11.08
CA VAL A 85 5.23 -0.14 -10.01
C VAL A 85 4.75 0.36 -8.64
N SER A 86 4.23 -0.55 -7.82
CA SER A 86 3.83 -0.23 -6.45
C SER A 86 5.04 -0.27 -5.51
N ALA A 87 5.29 0.82 -4.81
CA ALA A 87 6.38 0.95 -3.85
C ALA A 87 5.94 1.63 -2.55
N GLU A 88 6.82 1.68 -1.55
CA GLU A 88 6.56 2.30 -0.26
C GLU A 88 7.77 3.13 0.15
N TRP A 89 7.50 4.35 0.63
CA TRP A 89 8.51 5.11 1.37
C TRP A 89 8.27 4.95 2.87
N ASN A 90 9.32 4.79 3.66
CA ASN A 90 9.25 4.92 5.11
C ASN A 90 10.53 5.54 5.66
N SER A 91 10.52 5.93 6.93
CA SER A 91 11.68 6.56 7.58
C SER A 91 12.86 5.62 7.84
N GLY A 92 12.70 4.31 7.58
CA GLY A 92 13.80 3.34 7.65
C GLY A 92 14.66 3.37 6.39
N VAL A 93 14.14 3.93 5.31
CA VAL A 93 14.85 4.27 4.07
C VAL A 93 15.38 5.71 4.21
N LEU A 94 16.15 6.20 3.22
CA LEU A 94 16.65 7.58 3.15
C LEU A 94 15.60 8.64 3.53
N ALA A 95 16.12 9.80 3.96
CA ALA A 95 15.36 10.99 4.33
C ALA A 95 14.30 11.35 3.27
N PRO A 96 13.21 12.07 3.65
CA PRO A 96 12.12 12.38 2.72
C PRO A 96 12.64 12.93 1.40
N PHE A 97 12.32 12.23 0.31
CA PHE A 97 12.87 12.50 -1.01
C PHE A 97 12.22 13.70 -1.71
N LEU A 98 11.47 14.55 -1.01
CA LEU A 98 10.82 15.76 -1.53
C LEU A 98 11.51 16.99 -0.95
N GLN A 99 11.95 17.93 -1.82
CA GLN A 99 12.69 19.13 -1.38
C GLN A 99 11.81 20.13 -0.60
N ASN A 100 10.56 20.30 -1.03
CA ASN A 100 9.60 21.21 -0.38
C ASN A 100 8.60 20.43 0.46
N ALA A 101 8.99 20.10 1.69
CA ALA A 101 8.16 19.36 2.65
C ALA A 101 7.04 20.23 3.26
N THR A 102 6.17 20.86 2.46
CA THR A 102 5.03 21.65 2.97
C THR A 102 3.68 20.94 2.87
N SER A 103 3.60 19.78 2.22
CA SER A 103 2.36 19.00 2.24
C SER A 103 2.67 17.52 2.34
N THR A 104 2.74 17.06 3.57
CA THR A 104 1.96 15.91 4.02
C THR A 104 2.39 15.59 5.42
N HIS A 105 1.42 15.37 6.31
CA HIS A 105 1.61 14.63 7.54
C HIS A 105 2.22 13.25 7.20
N SER A 106 3.53 13.17 7.03
CA SER A 106 4.28 11.93 6.90
C SER A 106 4.32 11.35 8.30
N SER A 107 3.33 10.50 8.59
CA SER A 107 3.47 9.57 9.71
C SER A 107 4.84 8.91 9.57
N TYR A 108 5.64 8.93 10.64
CA TYR A 108 6.96 8.27 10.71
C TYR A 108 6.94 6.82 10.19
N ARG A 109 5.76 6.20 10.15
CA ARG A 109 5.53 4.83 9.66
C ARG A 109 5.69 4.66 8.15
N GLY A 110 5.76 5.75 7.37
CA GLY A 110 5.84 5.71 5.92
C GLY A 110 4.49 5.77 5.21
N PHE A 111 4.52 5.76 3.87
CA PHE A 111 3.34 5.76 3.00
C PHE A 111 3.59 5.02 1.69
N GLY A 112 2.55 4.38 1.18
CA GLY A 112 2.58 3.75 -0.14
C GLY A 112 2.56 4.77 -1.28
N VAL A 113 3.40 4.52 -2.28
CA VAL A 113 3.50 5.27 -3.53
C VAL A 113 3.29 4.36 -4.73
N GLU A 114 2.93 4.94 -5.86
CA GLU A 114 2.97 4.28 -7.15
C GLU A 114 3.92 5.06 -8.06
N LEU A 115 4.85 4.36 -8.68
CA LEU A 115 5.71 4.90 -9.74
C LEU A 115 5.06 4.56 -11.07
N ALA A 116 4.80 5.56 -11.90
CA ALA A 116 4.32 5.36 -13.26
C ALA A 116 5.41 5.82 -14.24
N ALA A 117 5.95 4.87 -14.99
CA ALA A 117 6.96 5.09 -16.02
C ALA A 117 6.29 5.11 -17.40
N ASP A 118 6.52 6.19 -18.14
CA ASP A 118 6.03 6.39 -19.50
C ASP A 118 7.19 6.81 -20.43
N LYS A 119 6.88 7.13 -21.69
CA LYS A 119 7.86 7.60 -22.67
C LYS A 119 8.58 8.89 -22.27
N ASP A 120 8.00 9.71 -21.40
CA ASP A 120 8.52 11.02 -21.03
C ASP A 120 9.34 10.95 -19.73
N GLY A 121 9.06 9.99 -18.85
CA GLY A 121 9.83 9.76 -17.62
C GLY A 121 9.10 8.95 -16.55
N VAL A 122 9.47 9.20 -15.29
CA VAL A 122 8.88 8.55 -14.10
C VAL A 122 8.12 9.57 -13.28
N SER A 123 6.85 9.29 -12.99
CA SER A 123 6.02 10.09 -12.09
C SER A 123 5.72 9.34 -10.79
N ILE A 124 5.71 10.06 -9.67
CA ILE A 124 5.53 9.49 -8.33
C ILE A 124 4.20 9.95 -7.76
N TRP A 125 3.36 8.99 -7.38
CA TRP A 125 1.99 9.24 -6.93
C TRP A 125 1.77 8.72 -5.51
N ARG A 126 1.10 9.49 -4.66
CA ARG A 126 0.71 9.09 -3.29
C ARG A 126 -0.81 8.92 -3.18
N SER A 127 -1.24 7.99 -2.33
CA SER A 127 -2.66 7.89 -1.95
C SER A 127 -3.13 9.15 -1.22
N HIS A 128 -4.19 9.78 -1.72
CA HIS A 128 -4.92 10.82 -0.99
C HIS A 128 -6.06 10.21 -0.15
N THR A 129 -6.39 10.81 0.99
CA THR A 129 -7.42 10.32 1.93
C THR A 129 -8.82 10.29 1.33
N LYS A 130 -9.09 11.12 0.31
CA LYS A 130 -10.37 11.17 -0.41
C LYS A 130 -10.49 10.19 -1.59
N GLY A 131 -9.66 9.15 -1.64
CA GLY A 131 -9.76 8.10 -2.67
C GLY A 131 -9.14 8.43 -4.04
N GLY A 132 -8.41 9.54 -4.15
CA GLY A 132 -7.64 9.90 -5.35
C GLY A 132 -6.14 9.60 -5.21
N ALA A 133 -5.42 9.67 -6.34
CA ALA A 133 -3.96 9.72 -6.37
C ALA A 133 -3.49 11.19 -6.44
N LEU A 134 -2.54 11.55 -5.58
CA LEU A 134 -1.86 12.85 -5.59
C LEU A 134 -0.53 12.70 -6.30
N LEU A 135 -0.30 13.45 -7.37
CA LEU A 135 1.02 13.55 -7.99
C LEU A 135 1.97 14.28 -7.05
N LEU A 136 3.06 13.63 -6.65
CA LEU A 136 4.14 14.24 -5.87
C LEU A 136 5.14 14.97 -6.77
N GLY A 137 5.34 14.47 -7.99
CA GLY A 137 6.23 15.06 -8.99
C GLY A 137 6.52 14.10 -10.13
N LYS A 138 7.21 14.60 -11.15
CA LYS A 138 7.67 13.83 -12.32
C LYS A 138 9.14 14.16 -12.60
N LEU A 139 9.91 13.12 -12.91
CA LEU A 139 11.27 13.21 -13.44
C LEU A 139 11.23 12.80 -14.91
N SER A 140 11.78 13.60 -15.80
CA SER A 140 12.02 13.14 -17.17
C SER A 140 13.18 12.14 -17.21
N TRP A 141 13.24 11.30 -18.24
CA TRP A 141 14.37 10.37 -18.41
C TRP A 141 15.74 11.08 -18.47
N SER A 142 15.77 12.33 -18.94
CA SER A 142 17.00 13.16 -18.94
C SER A 142 17.42 13.67 -17.56
N GLN A 143 16.53 13.65 -16.57
CA GLN A 143 16.80 14.04 -15.19
C GLN A 143 17.18 12.86 -14.31
N ILE A 144 17.06 11.63 -14.82
CA ILE A 144 17.44 10.41 -14.11
C ILE A 144 18.84 10.03 -14.55
N ASP A 145 19.74 9.86 -13.60
CA ASP A 145 21.11 9.41 -13.85
C ASP A 145 21.19 7.89 -13.87
N SER A 146 20.68 7.25 -12.82
CA SER A 146 20.58 5.79 -12.73
C SER A 146 19.34 5.32 -11.98
N VAL A 147 18.95 4.08 -12.27
CA VAL A 147 17.91 3.34 -11.53
C VAL A 147 18.51 1.98 -11.14
N GLU A 148 18.67 1.75 -9.85
CA GLU A 148 19.42 0.62 -9.31
C GLU A 148 18.64 -0.12 -8.21
N SER A 149 18.94 -1.40 -8.02
CA SER A 149 18.45 -2.13 -6.85
C SER A 149 19.26 -1.74 -5.61
N GLY A 150 18.57 -1.49 -4.52
CA GLY A 150 19.15 -1.40 -3.19
C GLY A 150 18.51 -2.39 -2.23
N THR A 151 18.89 -2.29 -0.98
CA THR A 151 18.25 -3.02 0.11
C THR A 151 18.22 -2.19 1.37
N VAL A 152 17.11 -2.26 2.11
CA VAL A 152 16.99 -1.64 3.43
C VAL A 152 16.73 -2.69 4.50
N LYS A 153 17.39 -2.57 5.64
CA LYS A 153 17.12 -3.42 6.79
C LYS A 153 15.77 -3.00 7.40
N ALA A 154 14.88 -3.95 7.62
CA ALA A 154 13.62 -3.68 8.30
C ALA A 154 13.91 -3.18 9.73
N MET A 155 13.16 -2.18 10.17
CA MET A 155 13.26 -1.62 11.52
C MET A 155 12.91 -2.65 12.62
N ILE A 156 12.12 -3.69 12.27
CA ILE A 156 11.74 -4.79 13.16
C ILE A 156 12.13 -6.12 12.49
N GLY A 157 12.98 -6.89 13.17
CA GLY A 157 13.45 -8.21 12.73
C GLY A 157 14.74 -8.19 11.89
N SER A 158 15.14 -9.35 11.38
CA SER A 158 16.33 -9.54 10.53
C SER A 158 16.04 -9.45 9.03
N LYS A 159 14.80 -9.09 8.65
CA LYS A 159 14.40 -9.07 7.24
C LYS A 159 15.02 -7.89 6.51
N VAL A 160 15.56 -8.17 5.33
CA VAL A 160 16.02 -7.18 4.37
C VAL A 160 14.93 -7.01 3.31
N ALA A 161 14.53 -5.77 3.04
CA ALA A 161 13.53 -5.47 2.03
C ALA A 161 14.24 -4.88 0.78
N PRO A 162 13.90 -5.35 -0.43
CA PRO A 162 14.48 -4.80 -1.64
C PRO A 162 13.96 -3.39 -1.88
N THR A 163 14.84 -2.53 -2.36
CA THR A 163 14.52 -1.13 -2.70
C THR A 163 14.89 -0.84 -4.15
N VAL A 164 14.21 0.14 -4.74
CA VAL A 164 14.65 0.82 -5.95
C VAL A 164 15.25 2.15 -5.53
N LYS A 165 16.45 2.44 -6.02
CA LYS A 165 17.14 3.72 -5.90
C LYS A 165 17.08 4.42 -7.25
N ILE A 166 16.56 5.64 -7.26
CA ILE A 166 16.58 6.53 -8.43
C ILE A 166 17.53 7.67 -8.10
N GLN A 167 18.64 7.75 -8.81
CA GLN A 167 19.55 8.87 -8.71
C GLN A 167 19.11 9.98 -9.67
N VAL A 168 18.89 11.17 -9.13
CA VAL A 168 18.56 12.36 -9.90
C VAL A 168 19.88 12.98 -10.37
N ARG A 169 19.93 13.35 -11.64
CA ARG A 169 21.12 13.96 -12.24
C ARG A 169 21.49 15.25 -11.49
N PRO A 170 22.76 15.43 -11.10
CA PRO A 170 23.20 16.65 -10.42
C PRO A 170 22.83 17.92 -11.21
N GLY A 171 22.23 18.89 -10.52
CA GLY A 171 21.80 20.16 -11.11
C GLY A 171 20.50 20.08 -11.92
N ALA A 172 19.82 18.94 -11.97
CA ALA A 172 18.49 18.86 -12.54
C ALA A 172 17.48 19.65 -11.69
N ASN A 173 16.65 20.47 -12.34
CA ASN A 173 15.54 21.13 -11.66
C ASN A 173 14.44 20.09 -11.34
N SER A 174 14.45 19.56 -10.12
CA SER A 174 13.62 18.47 -9.66
C SER A 174 12.93 18.83 -8.34
N PRO A 175 11.65 18.44 -8.13
CA PRO A 175 11.01 18.57 -6.83
C PRO A 175 11.55 17.55 -5.80
N PHE A 176 12.40 16.62 -6.24
CA PHE A 176 12.93 15.52 -5.45
C PHE A 176 14.38 15.74 -5.01
N ALA A 177 14.76 15.10 -3.91
CA ALA A 177 16.15 15.00 -3.48
C ALA A 177 17.01 14.27 -4.54
N ASP A 178 18.33 14.38 -4.40
CA ASP A 178 19.30 13.78 -5.33
C ASP A 178 19.19 12.25 -5.39
N GLU A 179 18.71 11.62 -4.31
CA GLU A 179 18.42 10.19 -4.26
C GLU A 179 16.98 9.95 -3.77
N ILE A 180 16.26 9.11 -4.51
CA ILE A 180 14.94 8.61 -4.14
C ILE A 180 15.07 7.11 -3.91
N GLU A 181 14.91 6.66 -2.67
CA GLU A 181 14.91 5.23 -2.35
C GLU A 181 13.53 4.78 -1.85
N LEU A 182 13.00 3.71 -2.45
CA LEU A 182 11.65 3.22 -2.23
C LEU A 182 11.64 1.69 -2.10
N ILE A 183 10.88 1.17 -1.13
CA ILE A 183 10.74 -0.28 -0.90
C ILE A 183 9.78 -0.87 -1.94
N VAL A 184 10.19 -1.95 -2.59
CA VAL A 184 9.35 -2.74 -3.50
C VAL A 184 9.02 -4.07 -2.83
N ARG A 185 7.74 -4.36 -2.59
CA ARG A 185 7.33 -5.60 -1.88
C ARG A 185 6.48 -6.56 -2.71
N ARG A 186 5.94 -6.11 -3.84
CA ARG A 186 4.83 -6.79 -4.53
C ARG A 186 5.18 -7.31 -5.92
N MET A 187 6.42 -7.14 -6.34
CA MET A 187 6.97 -7.73 -7.54
C MET A 187 8.47 -7.97 -7.33
N PRO A 188 9.07 -8.89 -8.11
CA PRO A 188 10.52 -9.05 -8.17
C PRO A 188 11.21 -7.72 -8.46
N ILE A 189 12.37 -7.50 -7.85
CA ILE A 189 13.09 -6.23 -8.01
C ILE A 189 13.56 -6.04 -9.45
N GLU A 190 13.89 -7.13 -10.13
CA GLU A 190 14.31 -7.17 -11.53
C GLU A 190 13.21 -6.64 -12.45
N GLU A 191 11.97 -7.09 -12.23
CA GLU A 191 10.80 -6.59 -12.98
C GLU A 191 10.54 -5.11 -12.69
N ALA A 192 10.72 -4.66 -11.44
CA ALA A 192 10.57 -3.26 -11.08
C ALA A 192 11.66 -2.39 -11.74
N LEU A 193 12.90 -2.86 -11.81
CA LEU A 193 13.98 -2.16 -12.50
C LEU A 193 13.73 -2.08 -14.00
N SER A 194 13.36 -3.19 -14.65
CA SER A 194 13.03 -3.19 -16.07
C SER A 194 11.86 -2.26 -16.40
N ALA A 195 10.86 -2.18 -15.50
CA ALA A 195 9.73 -1.27 -15.63
C ALA A 195 10.11 0.21 -15.51
N LEU A 196 11.21 0.53 -14.83
CA LEU A 196 11.69 1.89 -14.55
C LEU A 196 12.88 2.29 -15.42
N GLN A 197 13.02 1.66 -16.59
CA GLN A 197 13.99 2.04 -17.60
C GLN A 197 13.30 2.80 -18.74
N PRO A 198 14.05 3.68 -19.45
CA PRO A 198 13.53 4.32 -20.65
C PRO A 198 13.13 3.24 -21.67
N PRO A 199 12.00 3.42 -22.37
CA PRO A 199 11.58 2.45 -23.37
C PRO A 199 12.66 2.28 -24.44
N SER A 200 12.88 1.03 -24.84
CA SER A 200 13.75 0.69 -25.97
C SER A 200 13.27 1.45 -27.20
N ARG A 201 14.16 2.24 -27.82
CA ARG A 201 13.86 2.98 -29.06
C ARG A 201 13.60 2.04 -30.23
#